data_AF-A0A3D5BA42-F1
#
_entry.id   AF-A0A3D5BA42-F1
#
_cell.length_a   1.000
_cell.length_b   1.000
_cell.length_c   1.000
_cell.angle_alpha   90.00
_cell.angle_beta   90.00
_cell.angle_gamma   90.00
#
_symmetry.space_group_name_H-M   'P 1'
#
loop_
_entity.id
_entity.type
_entity.pdbx_description
1 polymer ?
#
loop_
_entity_poly.entity_id
_entity_poly.type
_entity_poly.pdbx_seq_one_letter_code
_entity_poly.pdbx_strand_id
1 'polypeptide(L)'
;MNIEIIKKMHNLQGRELHWAIIEEKTLSSTTYKPGFVIEGSELVLDLLARRFFSAINLPEFQRNIYLADQIENEMVAIVAKEDPSKQTILPASFLDDVYQPAWYTPSLEEQILI
;
A
#
# COMPACT_ATOMS: atom_id res chain seq x y z
N MET A 1 11.81 1.35 -6.43
CA MET A 1 11.25 1.29 -5.04
C MET A 1 12.23 0.70 -4.00
N ASN A 2 12.27 1.19 -2.73
CA ASN A 2 13.05 0.55 -1.63
C ASN A 2 12.14 -0.09 -0.54
N ILE A 3 11.71 -1.33 -0.79
CA ILE A 3 10.85 -2.13 0.11
C ILE A 3 11.43 -2.29 1.53
N GLU A 4 12.76 -2.19 1.69
CA GLU A 4 13.42 -2.30 2.98
C GLU A 4 13.10 -1.14 3.92
N ILE A 5 12.79 0.04 3.39
CA ILE A 5 12.33 1.18 4.20
C ILE A 5 10.97 0.88 4.84
N ILE A 6 10.01 0.35 4.05
CA ILE A 6 8.71 -0.09 4.59
C ILE A 6 8.91 -1.14 5.68
N LYS A 7 9.78 -2.12 5.42
CA LYS A 7 10.06 -3.17 6.40
C LYS A 7 10.60 -2.58 7.69
N LYS A 8 11.54 -1.65 7.64
CA LYS A 8 12.07 -0.98 8.83
C LYS A 8 11.01 -0.17 9.57
N MET A 9 10.19 0.59 8.86
CA MET A 9 9.14 1.45 9.46
C MET A 9 8.05 0.65 10.18
N HIS A 10 7.75 -0.56 9.69
CA HIS A 10 6.66 -1.39 10.19
C HIS A 10 7.14 -2.64 10.95
N ASN A 11 8.42 -2.72 11.30
CA ASN A 11 9.03 -3.87 11.99
C ASN A 11 8.84 -5.22 11.27
N LEU A 12 8.99 -5.22 9.94
CA LEU A 12 8.87 -6.39 9.05
C LEU A 12 10.24 -6.85 8.50
N GLN A 13 11.34 -6.51 9.16
CA GLN A 13 12.67 -6.98 8.75
C GLN A 13 12.70 -8.51 8.73
N GLY A 14 13.28 -9.09 7.67
CA GLY A 14 13.32 -10.54 7.47
C GLY A 14 12.00 -11.18 7.05
N ARG A 15 10.92 -10.41 6.88
CA ARG A 15 9.67 -10.89 6.27
C ARG A 15 9.71 -10.70 4.76
N GLU A 16 9.16 -11.67 4.04
CA GLU A 16 8.88 -11.56 2.62
C GLU A 16 7.54 -10.84 2.42
N LEU A 17 7.50 -9.92 1.46
CA LEU A 17 6.35 -9.09 1.15
C LEU A 17 6.00 -9.21 -0.33
N HIS A 18 4.72 -9.34 -0.62
CA HIS A 18 4.20 -9.33 -1.99
C HIS A 18 3.26 -8.15 -2.19
N TRP A 19 3.37 -7.51 -3.34
CA TRP A 19 2.45 -6.45 -3.74
C TRP A 19 1.01 -6.96 -3.77
N ALA A 20 0.09 -6.08 -3.40
CA ALA A 20 -1.33 -6.36 -3.40
C ALA A 20 -2.17 -5.15 -3.77
N ILE A 21 -3.33 -5.44 -4.37
CA ILE A 21 -4.46 -4.51 -4.45
C ILE A 21 -5.44 -4.84 -3.35
N ILE A 22 -5.74 -3.84 -2.55
CA ILE A 22 -6.78 -3.86 -1.53
C ILE A 22 -8.03 -3.26 -2.18
N GLU A 23 -9.05 -4.08 -2.38
CA GLU A 23 -10.37 -3.63 -2.82
C GLU A 23 -11.25 -3.45 -1.58
N GLU A 24 -11.63 -2.21 -1.29
CA GLU A 24 -12.63 -1.91 -0.28
C GLU A 24 -13.95 -1.56 -0.97
N LYS A 25 -14.97 -2.37 -0.70
CA LYS A 25 -16.31 -2.21 -1.25
C LYS A 25 -17.29 -1.88 -0.14
N THR A 26 -18.03 -0.80 -0.34
CA THR A 26 -19.16 -0.38 0.50
C THR A 26 -20.45 -0.50 -0.31
N LEU A 27 -21.59 -0.15 0.29
CA LEU A 27 -22.87 -0.06 -0.43
C LEU A 27 -22.87 0.96 -1.56
N SER A 28 -22.04 2.02 -1.48
CA SER A 28 -22.06 3.15 -2.41
C SER A 28 -20.83 3.25 -3.31
N SER A 29 -19.74 2.58 -2.98
CA SER A 29 -18.48 2.74 -3.70
C SER A 29 -17.58 1.51 -3.64
N THR A 30 -16.68 1.42 -4.61
CA THR A 30 -15.53 0.50 -4.59
C THR A 30 -14.27 1.32 -4.74
N THR A 31 -13.28 1.07 -3.92
CA THR A 31 -11.98 1.76 -3.95
C THR A 31 -10.85 0.74 -3.99
N TYR A 32 -9.78 1.08 -4.71
CA TYR A 32 -8.59 0.25 -4.85
C TYR A 32 -7.40 0.98 -4.23
N LYS A 33 -6.69 0.29 -3.35
CA LYS A 33 -5.53 0.83 -2.63
C LYS A 33 -4.32 -0.09 -2.82
N PRO A 34 -3.10 0.46 -2.91
CA PRO A 34 -1.89 -0.34 -2.92
C PRO A 34 -1.60 -0.88 -1.51
N GLY A 35 -1.11 -2.11 -1.42
CA GLY A 35 -0.74 -2.73 -0.16
C GLY A 35 0.32 -3.81 -0.30
N PHE A 36 0.70 -4.41 0.83
CA PHE A 36 1.57 -5.58 0.87
C PHE A 36 0.93 -6.72 1.67
N VAL A 37 0.90 -7.91 1.08
CA VAL A 37 0.71 -9.16 1.82
C VAL A 37 2.03 -9.56 2.44
N ILE A 38 1.99 -10.01 3.69
CA ILE A 38 3.16 -10.53 4.41
C ILE A 38 3.13 -12.06 4.29
N GLU A 39 4.19 -12.65 3.77
CA GLU A 39 4.23 -14.11 3.61
C GLU A 39 4.09 -14.82 4.97
N GLY A 40 3.23 -15.85 5.00
CA GLY A 40 2.93 -16.62 6.21
C GLY A 40 2.06 -15.89 7.25
N SER A 41 1.38 -14.80 6.86
CA SER A 41 0.53 -14.01 7.75
C SER A 41 -0.80 -13.64 7.07
N GLU A 42 -1.89 -13.58 7.85
CA GLU A 42 -3.20 -13.10 7.38
C GLU A 42 -3.29 -11.57 7.35
N LEU A 43 -2.27 -10.88 7.88
CA LEU A 43 -2.18 -9.43 7.87
C LEU A 43 -1.68 -8.90 6.53
N VAL A 44 -2.27 -7.78 6.15
CA VAL A 44 -1.93 -6.96 4.99
C VAL A 44 -1.63 -5.55 5.47
N LEU A 45 -0.61 -4.92 4.88
CA LEU A 45 -0.28 -3.53 5.09
C LEU A 45 -0.99 -2.65 4.06
N ASP A 46 -1.81 -1.70 4.54
CA ASP A 46 -2.34 -0.58 3.76
C ASP A 46 -1.25 0.49 3.63
N LEU A 47 -0.79 0.78 2.41
CA LEU A 47 0.24 1.80 2.22
C LEU A 47 -0.29 3.23 2.37
N LEU A 48 -1.54 3.46 1.98
CA LEU A 48 -2.15 4.79 2.10
C LEU A 48 -2.43 5.12 3.56
N ALA A 49 -3.00 4.17 4.31
CA ALA A 49 -3.36 4.37 5.70
C ALA A 49 -2.28 3.97 6.71
N ARG A 50 -1.14 3.43 6.25
CA ARG A 50 0.01 3.01 7.08
C ARG A 50 -0.39 2.12 8.26
N ARG A 51 -1.28 1.14 7.99
CA ARG A 51 -1.87 0.28 9.03
C ARG A 51 -1.96 -1.17 8.56
N PHE A 52 -1.97 -2.08 9.53
CA PHE A 52 -2.24 -3.49 9.29
C PHE A 52 -3.72 -3.81 9.45
N PHE A 53 -4.21 -4.73 8.63
CA PHE A 53 -5.54 -5.33 8.76
C PHE A 53 -5.57 -6.73 8.15
N SER A 54 -6.70 -7.43 8.27
CA SER A 54 -7.00 -8.63 7.48
C SER A 54 -8.09 -8.34 6.42
N ALA A 55 -8.29 -9.30 5.52
CA ALA A 55 -9.49 -9.36 4.70
C ALA A 55 -10.75 -9.44 5.58
N ILE A 56 -11.85 -8.88 5.10
CA ILE A 56 -13.14 -8.93 5.79
C ILE A 56 -14.28 -9.04 4.78
N ASN A 57 -15.32 -9.81 5.13
CA ASN A 57 -16.51 -9.94 4.29
C ASN A 57 -17.76 -9.75 5.15
N LEU A 58 -18.23 -8.51 5.24
CA LEU A 58 -19.49 -8.15 5.86
C LEU A 58 -20.48 -7.64 4.79
N PRO A 59 -21.80 -7.74 5.04
CA PRO A 59 -22.80 -7.29 4.07
C PRO A 59 -22.64 -5.83 3.63
N GLU A 60 -22.26 -4.94 4.54
CA GLU A 60 -22.13 -3.50 4.26
C GLU A 60 -20.69 -3.08 3.91
N PHE A 61 -19.72 -3.97 4.13
CA PHE A 61 -18.31 -3.67 3.94
C PHE A 61 -17.51 -4.93 3.62
N GLN A 62 -16.88 -4.94 2.46
CA GLN A 62 -15.96 -5.99 2.05
C GLN A 62 -14.57 -5.41 1.83
N ARG A 63 -13.57 -6.17 2.25
CA ARG A 63 -12.17 -5.91 1.95
C ARG A 63 -11.55 -7.17 1.37
N ASN A 64 -11.34 -7.15 0.06
CA ASN A 64 -10.72 -8.24 -0.68
C ASN A 64 -9.27 -7.89 -1.02
N ILE A 65 -8.42 -8.90 -1.08
CA ILE A 65 -6.98 -8.75 -1.29
C ILE A 65 -6.59 -9.56 -2.50
N TYR A 66 -5.95 -8.91 -3.47
CA TYR A 66 -5.49 -9.54 -4.70
C TYR A 66 -3.99 -9.36 -4.81
N LEU A 67 -3.24 -10.46 -4.99
CA LEU A 67 -1.80 -10.36 -5.29
C LEU A 67 -1.61 -9.58 -6.58
N ALA A 68 -0.59 -8.73 -6.59
CA ALA A 68 -0.35 -7.77 -7.66
C ALA A 68 1.11 -7.77 -8.09
N ASP A 69 1.33 -7.24 -9.29
CA ASP A 69 2.65 -6.84 -9.76
C ASP A 69 2.75 -5.32 -9.78
N GLN A 70 3.96 -4.83 -9.56
CA GLN A 70 4.29 -3.42 -9.74
C GLN A 70 4.92 -3.22 -11.12
N ILE A 71 4.43 -2.21 -11.82
CA ILE A 71 4.94 -1.77 -13.12
C ILE A 71 5.39 -0.32 -12.95
N GLU A 72 6.69 -0.08 -13.01
CA GLU A 72 7.28 1.27 -12.90
C GLU A 72 7.49 1.86 -14.31
N ASN A 73 6.86 3.01 -14.58
CA ASN A 73 7.11 3.92 -15.72
C ASN A 73 7.19 5.37 -15.16
N GLU A 74 6.75 6.39 -15.90
CA GLU A 74 6.56 7.76 -15.36
C GLU A 74 5.59 7.79 -14.15
N MET A 75 4.68 6.82 -14.11
CA MET A 75 3.77 6.52 -13.01
C MET A 75 4.06 5.11 -12.49
N VAL A 76 3.68 4.85 -11.24
CA VAL A 76 3.70 3.51 -10.65
C VAL A 76 2.30 2.92 -10.78
N ALA A 77 2.17 1.83 -11.52
CA ALA A 77 0.95 1.04 -11.58
C ALA A 77 1.11 -0.21 -10.72
N ILE A 78 0.14 -0.47 -9.85
CA ILE A 78 -0.01 -1.74 -9.14
C ILE A 78 -1.21 -2.44 -9.77
N VAL A 79 -1.02 -3.65 -10.29
CA VAL A 79 -2.03 -4.36 -11.09
C VAL A 79 -2.20 -5.76 -10.54
N ALA A 80 -3.44 -6.14 -10.22
CA ALA A 80 -3.73 -7.48 -9.72
C ALA A 80 -3.39 -8.55 -10.80
N LYS A 81 -2.73 -9.63 -10.37
CA LYS A 81 -2.24 -10.70 -11.25
C LYS A 81 -3.35 -11.44 -11.96
N GLU A 82 -4.45 -11.67 -11.26
CA GLU A 82 -5.58 -12.47 -11.74
C GLU A 82 -6.63 -11.62 -12.49
N ASP A 83 -6.62 -10.30 -12.30
CA ASP A 83 -7.60 -9.40 -12.89
C ASP A 83 -7.03 -7.98 -13.09
N PRO A 84 -6.53 -7.66 -14.30
CA PRO A 84 -5.97 -6.35 -14.60
C PRO A 84 -6.94 -5.16 -14.46
N SER A 85 -8.26 -5.40 -14.39
CA SER A 85 -9.23 -4.33 -14.12
C SER A 85 -9.11 -3.77 -12.70
N LYS A 86 -8.49 -4.54 -11.78
CA LYS A 86 -8.18 -4.14 -10.42
C LYS A 86 -6.76 -3.59 -10.38
N GLN A 87 -6.67 -2.27 -10.46
CA GLN A 87 -5.39 -1.58 -10.46
C GLN A 87 -5.48 -0.23 -9.75
N THR A 88 -4.33 0.27 -9.33
CA THR A 88 -4.16 1.65 -8.92
C THR A 88 -2.96 2.25 -9.64
N ILE A 89 -3.08 3.51 -10.04
CA ILE A 89 -2.03 4.25 -10.75
C ILE A 89 -1.71 5.46 -9.89
N LEU A 90 -0.44 5.59 -9.52
CA LEU A 90 0.03 6.58 -8.56
C LEU A 90 1.26 7.30 -9.15
N PRO A 91 1.43 8.60 -8.87
CA PRO A 91 2.67 9.29 -9.21
C PRO A 91 3.87 8.55 -8.61
N ALA A 92 5.02 8.53 -9.28
CA ALA A 92 6.22 7.94 -8.69
C ALA A 92 6.58 8.56 -7.33
N SER A 93 6.34 9.87 -7.18
CA SER A 93 6.54 10.63 -5.95
C SER A 93 5.63 10.20 -4.79
N PHE A 94 4.49 9.56 -5.07
CA PHE A 94 3.61 9.06 -4.01
C PHE A 94 4.33 8.06 -3.11
N LEU A 95 5.19 7.23 -3.70
CA LEU A 95 5.94 6.26 -2.93
C LEU A 95 6.96 6.96 -2.01
N ASP A 96 7.59 8.04 -2.48
CA ASP A 96 8.50 8.84 -1.65
C ASP A 96 7.80 9.38 -0.41
N ASP A 97 6.55 9.85 -0.54
CA ASP A 97 5.74 10.31 0.60
C ASP A 97 5.44 9.18 1.59
N VAL A 98 5.18 7.96 1.11
CA VAL A 98 4.98 6.77 1.95
C VAL A 98 6.27 6.38 2.68
N TYR A 99 7.43 6.54 2.04
CA TYR A 99 8.73 6.17 2.59
C TYR A 99 9.33 7.21 3.53
N GLN A 100 8.89 8.46 3.48
CA GLN A 100 9.37 9.45 4.43
C GLN A 100 8.92 9.08 5.85
N PRO A 101 9.86 8.91 6.79
CA PRO A 101 9.53 8.83 8.20
C PRO A 101 8.79 10.11 8.57
N ALA A 102 7.51 10.02 8.93
CA ALA A 102 6.71 11.15 9.40
C ALA A 102 7.10 11.57 10.83
N TRP A 103 8.38 11.45 11.18
CA TRP A 103 8.90 11.91 12.45
C TRP A 103 9.12 13.41 12.31
N TYR A 104 8.36 14.18 13.06
CA TYR A 104 8.56 15.61 13.15
C TYR A 104 10.01 15.91 13.55
N THR A 105 10.68 16.70 12.72
CA THR A 105 11.94 17.35 13.06
C THR A 105 11.84 18.82 12.65
N PRO A 106 12.49 19.76 13.35
CA PRO A 106 12.49 21.16 12.93
C PRO A 106 12.98 21.36 11.49
N SER A 107 13.96 20.55 11.05
CA SER A 107 14.44 20.54 9.67
C SER A 107 13.41 20.08 8.63
N LEU A 108 12.37 19.34 9.04
CA LEU A 108 11.29 18.90 8.15
C LEU A 108 10.36 20.08 7.79
N GLU A 109 10.11 21.00 8.72
CA GLU A 109 9.34 22.22 8.44
C GLU A 109 10.03 23.05 7.35
N GLU A 110 11.34 23.22 7.47
CA GLU A 110 12.14 23.95 6.48
C GLU A 110 12.13 23.30 5.10
N GLN A 111 11.93 21.98 4.99
CA GLN A 111 11.89 21.25 3.70
C GLN A 111 10.50 21.27 3.04
N ILE A 112 9.43 21.28 3.83
CA ILE A 112 8.04 21.21 3.33
C ILE A 112 7.50 22.59 2.94
N LEU A 113 7.94 23.65 3.62
CA LEU A 113 7.40 25.00 3.46
C LEU A 113 8.10 25.86 2.39
N ILE A 114 8.98 25.26 1.56
CA ILE A 114 9.66 25.94 0.44
C ILE A 114 8.80 25.90 -0.83
#